data_AF-A0A529ID96-F1
#
_entry.id   AF-A0A529ID96-F1
#
_cell.length_a   1.000
_cell.length_b   1.000
_cell.length_c   1.000
_cell.angle_alpha   90.00
_cell.angle_beta   90.00
_cell.angle_gamma   90.00
#
_symmetry.space_group_name_H-M   'P 1'
#
loop_
_entity.id
_entity.type
_entity.pdbx_description
1 polymer ?
#
loop_
_entity_poly.entity_id
_entity_poly.type
_entity_poly.pdbx_seq_one_letter_code
_entity_poly.pdbx_strand_id
1 'polypeptide(L)'
;MSQDHAPRANAGTTRQSSLRPVFRRAIADVGIFSLLINILLLVIPLYLLQVYDRVLPSSSVETLLYLSAIAVIALAFLGFLDAVRAIYAQRVAATVDGRLGATTFAAALGARYAGGLSPLRDLASACAFIRSRGVAVLFDLPFAPVFLALLYLIHPVLFWLTLAGAVLLLLLVVANQLAIGRNDALSAGRSAVAAQAEQAFARNADTLRAMGMVENAARVWGRHVADALVLHDRSASANAIFSGASRALRMMLQLAILGAGA
;
A
#
# COMPACT_ATOMS: atom_id res chain seq x y z
N MET A 1 16.48 -46.44 40.89
CA MET A 1 15.99 -45.06 41.14
C MET A 1 16.39 -44.21 39.93
N SER A 2 15.62 -44.32 38.84
CA SER A 2 15.79 -43.50 37.64
C SER A 2 15.06 -42.18 37.85
N GLN A 3 15.77 -41.04 37.76
CA GLN A 3 15.13 -39.76 37.50
C GLN A 3 15.41 -39.37 36.06
N ASP A 4 14.29 -39.20 35.37
CA ASP A 4 14.10 -38.99 33.95
C ASP A 4 14.53 -37.56 33.59
N HIS A 5 15.56 -37.43 32.75
CA HIS A 5 15.97 -36.16 32.16
C HIS A 5 15.01 -35.81 31.02
N ALA A 6 13.96 -35.05 31.32
CA ALA A 6 13.10 -34.47 30.29
C ALA A 6 13.87 -33.39 29.46
N PRO A 7 13.86 -33.46 28.13
CA PRO A 7 14.62 -32.54 27.29
C PRO A 7 13.90 -31.19 27.13
N ARG A 8 14.57 -30.11 27.56
CA ARG A 8 14.26 -28.73 27.14
C ARG A 8 14.89 -28.49 25.76
N ALA A 9 14.14 -28.65 24.67
CA ALA A 9 14.58 -28.17 23.36
C ALA A 9 13.43 -27.98 22.35
N ASN A 10 13.45 -26.82 21.66
CA ASN A 10 12.86 -26.57 20.35
C ASN A 10 11.32 -26.46 20.18
N ALA A 11 10.69 -25.47 20.81
CA ALA A 11 9.38 -24.95 20.37
C ALA A 11 9.46 -23.69 19.48
N GLY A 12 10.62 -23.02 19.43
CA GLY A 12 10.79 -21.74 18.71
C GLY A 12 11.04 -21.89 17.20
N THR A 13 11.67 -22.98 16.76
CA THR A 13 12.19 -23.13 15.40
C THR A 13 11.19 -23.79 14.44
N THR A 14 10.30 -24.63 14.96
CA THR A 14 9.38 -25.46 14.15
C THR A 14 8.15 -24.70 13.65
N ARG A 15 7.83 -23.52 14.22
CA ARG A 15 6.62 -22.75 13.85
C ARG A 15 6.88 -21.64 12.83
N GLN A 16 8.11 -21.10 12.75
CA GLN A 16 8.50 -20.11 11.71
C GLN A 16 8.55 -20.73 10.29
N SER A 17 8.79 -22.03 10.16
CA SER A 17 8.89 -22.73 8.88
C SER A 17 7.55 -22.86 8.13
N SER A 18 6.41 -22.76 8.82
CA SER A 18 5.06 -22.93 8.23
C SER A 18 4.48 -21.67 7.58
N LEU A 19 5.06 -20.49 7.85
CA LEU A 19 4.59 -19.21 7.30
C LEU A 19 5.28 -18.83 5.98
N ARG A 20 6.55 -19.20 5.83
CA ARG A 20 7.32 -19.03 4.59
C ARG A 20 6.64 -19.58 3.34
N PRO A 21 6.09 -20.82 3.33
CA PRO A 21 5.43 -21.35 2.12
C PRO A 21 4.14 -20.60 1.78
N VAL A 22 3.37 -20.14 2.77
CA VAL A 22 2.15 -19.36 2.52
C VAL A 22 2.50 -18.00 1.93
N PHE A 23 3.51 -17.33 2.47
CA PHE A 23 3.94 -16.03 1.98
C PHE A 23 4.57 -16.11 0.58
N ARG A 24 5.41 -17.13 0.32
CA ARG A 24 5.98 -17.36 -1.02
C ARG A 24 4.90 -17.68 -2.05
N ARG A 25 3.89 -18.49 -1.68
CA ARG A 25 2.77 -18.78 -2.57
C ARG A 25 1.92 -17.54 -2.84
N ALA A 26 1.64 -16.74 -1.81
CA ALA A 26 0.92 -15.48 -1.97
C ALA A 26 1.69 -14.48 -2.86
N ILE A 27 3.00 -14.35 -2.68
CA ILE A 27 3.86 -13.52 -3.54
C ILE A 27 3.85 -14.04 -4.98
N ALA A 28 3.99 -15.34 -5.18
CA ALA A 28 3.98 -15.94 -6.51
C ALA A 28 2.64 -15.71 -7.21
N ASP A 29 1.53 -15.95 -6.52
CA ASP A 29 0.18 -15.75 -7.07
C ASP A 29 -0.06 -14.27 -7.43
N VAL A 30 0.27 -13.33 -6.53
CA VAL A 30 0.15 -11.89 -6.79
C VAL A 30 1.05 -11.44 -7.94
N GLY A 31 2.26 -11.99 -8.05
CA GLY A 31 3.19 -11.74 -9.14
C GLY A 31 2.65 -12.24 -10.49
N ILE A 32 2.05 -13.43 -10.54
CA ILE A 32 1.43 -13.97 -11.75
C ILE A 32 0.23 -13.11 -12.18
N PHE A 33 -0.63 -12.70 -11.24
CA PHE A 33 -1.73 -11.80 -11.55
C PHE A 33 -1.22 -10.44 -12.08
N SER A 34 -0.19 -9.88 -11.44
CA SER A 34 0.44 -8.63 -11.91
C SER A 34 1.01 -8.79 -13.32
N LEU A 35 1.72 -9.89 -13.61
CA LEU A 35 2.22 -10.18 -14.96
C LEU A 35 1.09 -10.22 -16.00
N LEU A 36 0.01 -10.97 -15.71
CA LEU A 36 -1.14 -11.07 -16.62
C LEU A 36 -1.83 -9.73 -16.84
N ILE A 37 -2.02 -8.95 -15.76
CA ILE A 37 -2.62 -7.61 -15.84
C ILE A 37 -1.74 -6.68 -16.67
N ASN A 38 -0.42 -6.69 -16.46
CA ASN A 38 0.50 -5.85 -17.23
C ASN A 38 0.51 -6.27 -18.71
N ILE A 39 0.48 -7.57 -19.04
CA ILE A 39 0.36 -8.04 -20.43
C ILE A 39 -0.96 -7.56 -21.06
N LEU A 40 -2.08 -7.66 -20.34
CA LEU A 40 -3.36 -7.18 -20.84
C LEU A 40 -3.41 -5.66 -20.99
N LEU A 41 -2.64 -4.92 -20.19
CA LEU A 41 -2.52 -3.47 -20.31
C LEU A 41 -1.89 -3.05 -21.64
N LEU A 42 -1.08 -3.90 -22.29
CA LEU A 42 -0.56 -3.67 -23.64
C LEU A 42 -1.67 -3.65 -24.70
N VAL A 43 -2.88 -4.16 -24.41
CA VAL A 43 -3.99 -4.10 -25.37
C VAL A 43 -4.32 -2.65 -25.75
N ILE A 44 -4.17 -1.68 -24.83
CA ILE A 44 -4.44 -0.26 -25.11
C ILE A 44 -3.47 0.31 -26.17
N PRO A 45 -2.13 0.26 -25.99
CA PRO A 45 -1.20 0.74 -27.02
C PRO A 45 -1.27 -0.09 -28.31
N LEU A 46 -1.51 -1.40 -28.25
CA LEU A 46 -1.68 -2.23 -29.44
C LEU A 46 -2.93 -1.86 -30.24
N TYR A 47 -4.05 -1.57 -29.55
CA TYR A 47 -5.28 -1.09 -30.17
C TYR A 47 -5.04 0.25 -30.88
N LEU A 48 -4.36 1.20 -30.21
CA LEU A 48 -3.98 2.47 -30.83
C LEU A 48 -3.17 2.24 -32.11
N LEU A 49 -2.12 1.42 -32.05
CA LEU A 49 -1.26 1.15 -33.21
C LEU A 49 -2.04 0.53 -34.37
N GLN A 50 -2.93 -0.45 -34.10
CA GLN A 50 -3.77 -1.04 -35.13
C GLN A 50 -4.80 -0.08 -35.72
N VAL A 51 -5.37 0.82 -34.91
CA VAL A 51 -6.32 1.83 -35.40
C VAL A 51 -5.61 2.84 -36.29
N TYR A 52 -4.45 3.34 -35.88
CA TYR A 52 -3.63 4.26 -36.68
C TYR A 52 -3.12 3.63 -37.98
N ASP A 53 -2.58 2.41 -37.93
CA ASP A 53 -1.94 1.78 -39.09
C ASP A 53 -2.92 1.12 -40.05
N ARG A 54 -4.07 0.61 -39.58
CA ARG A 54 -5.01 -0.13 -40.42
C ARG A 54 -6.37 0.55 -40.59
N VAL A 55 -6.94 1.13 -39.54
CA VAL A 55 -8.31 1.64 -39.62
C VAL A 55 -8.37 3.01 -40.29
N LEU A 56 -7.45 3.92 -39.94
CA LEU A 56 -7.38 5.24 -40.59
C LEU A 56 -7.15 5.13 -42.11
N PRO A 57 -6.25 4.25 -42.61
CA PRO A 57 -6.04 4.11 -44.06
C PRO A 57 -7.14 3.33 -44.77
N SER A 58 -7.74 2.30 -44.16
CA SER A 58 -8.68 1.41 -44.85
C SER A 58 -10.16 1.81 -44.77
N SER A 59 -10.52 2.79 -43.93
CA SER A 59 -11.91 3.24 -43.68
C SER A 59 -12.93 2.11 -43.43
N SER A 60 -12.46 0.94 -43.02
CA SER A 60 -13.30 -0.26 -42.90
C SER A 60 -13.93 -0.32 -41.51
N VAL A 61 -15.21 0.09 -41.41
CA VAL A 61 -15.99 0.09 -40.17
C VAL A 61 -16.05 -1.31 -39.53
N GLU A 62 -16.10 -2.37 -40.34
CA GLU A 62 -16.12 -3.75 -39.84
C GLU A 62 -14.85 -4.10 -39.03
N THR A 63 -13.66 -3.71 -39.50
CA THR A 63 -12.40 -3.98 -38.79
C THR A 63 -12.35 -3.23 -37.45
N LEU A 64 -12.82 -1.97 -37.43
CA LEU A 64 -12.93 -1.20 -36.20
C LEU A 64 -13.90 -1.85 -35.21
N LEU A 65 -15.02 -2.41 -35.68
CA LEU A 65 -15.99 -3.09 -34.82
C LEU A 65 -15.38 -4.32 -34.14
N TYR A 66 -14.69 -5.18 -34.89
CA TYR A 66 -14.02 -6.36 -34.33
C TYR A 66 -12.91 -5.98 -33.33
N LEU A 67 -12.08 -5.00 -33.68
CA LEU A 67 -11.03 -4.48 -32.80
C LEU A 67 -11.61 -3.89 -31.51
N SER A 68 -12.66 -3.09 -31.62
CA SER A 68 -13.34 -2.48 -30.46
C SER A 68 -13.97 -3.56 -29.58
N ALA A 69 -14.61 -4.57 -30.16
CA ALA A 69 -15.20 -5.67 -29.41
C ALA A 69 -14.11 -6.46 -28.63
N ILE A 70 -12.99 -6.78 -29.27
CA ILE A 70 -11.86 -7.46 -28.62
C ILE A 70 -11.28 -6.58 -27.50
N ALA A 71 -11.08 -5.28 -27.76
CA ALA A 71 -10.57 -4.35 -26.77
C ALA A 71 -11.51 -4.25 -25.55
N VAL A 72 -12.83 -4.15 -25.77
CA VAL A 72 -13.82 -4.12 -24.67
C VAL A 72 -13.78 -5.42 -23.85
N ILE A 73 -13.71 -6.59 -24.49
CA ILE A 73 -13.60 -7.88 -23.79
C ILE A 73 -12.29 -7.94 -22.99
N ALA A 74 -11.18 -7.50 -23.57
CA ALA A 74 -9.88 -7.47 -22.90
C ALA A 74 -9.89 -6.51 -21.69
N LEU A 75 -10.48 -5.33 -21.82
CA LEU A 75 -10.62 -4.36 -20.72
C LEU A 75 -11.55 -4.89 -19.62
N ALA A 76 -12.62 -5.62 -19.97
CA ALA A 76 -13.47 -6.29 -19.00
C ALA A 76 -12.68 -7.37 -18.22
N PHE A 77 -11.86 -8.15 -18.93
CA PHE A 77 -11.01 -9.17 -18.32
C PHE A 77 -9.90 -8.54 -17.45
N LEU A 78 -9.34 -7.39 -17.86
CA LEU A 78 -8.40 -6.61 -17.06
C LEU A 78 -9.02 -6.21 -15.71
N GLY A 79 -10.24 -5.66 -15.74
CA GLY A 79 -10.99 -5.28 -14.54
C GLY A 79 -11.31 -6.49 -13.65
N PHE A 80 -11.69 -7.61 -14.27
CA PHE A 80 -11.92 -8.87 -13.56
C PHE A 80 -10.66 -9.38 -12.85
N LEU A 81 -9.51 -9.42 -13.54
CA LEU A 81 -8.24 -9.85 -12.95
C LEU A 81 -7.79 -8.91 -11.82
N ASP A 82 -7.95 -7.59 -11.97
CA ASP A 82 -7.60 -6.65 -10.90
C ASP A 82 -8.47 -6.86 -9.66
N ALA A 83 -9.77 -7.12 -9.85
CA ALA A 83 -10.70 -7.44 -8.75
C ALA A 83 -10.33 -8.76 -8.06
N VAL A 84 -10.05 -9.83 -8.83
CA VAL A 84 -9.62 -11.12 -8.28
C VAL A 84 -8.32 -10.97 -7.49
N ARG A 85 -7.34 -10.23 -8.01
CA ARG A 85 -6.08 -9.92 -7.33
C ARG A 85 -6.33 -9.19 -6.00
N ALA A 86 -7.21 -8.19 -5.99
CA ALA A 86 -7.54 -7.43 -4.78
C ALA A 86 -8.22 -8.31 -3.71
N ILE A 87 -9.20 -9.13 -4.11
CA ILE A 87 -9.87 -10.09 -3.22
C ILE A 87 -8.88 -11.11 -2.68
N TYR A 88 -7.97 -11.61 -3.51
CA TYR A 88 -6.94 -12.55 -3.10
C TYR A 88 -6.01 -11.94 -2.05
N ALA A 89 -5.52 -10.72 -2.26
CA ALA A 89 -4.71 -10.00 -1.28
C ALA A 89 -5.42 -9.83 0.08
N GLN A 90 -6.74 -9.55 0.06
CA GLN A 90 -7.56 -9.51 1.28
C GLN A 90 -7.62 -10.87 1.99
N ARG A 91 -7.82 -11.96 1.25
CA ARG A 91 -7.84 -13.33 1.81
C ARG A 91 -6.50 -13.75 2.40
N VAL A 92 -5.40 -13.39 1.73
CA VAL A 92 -4.04 -13.62 2.24
C VAL A 92 -3.84 -12.89 3.56
N ALA A 93 -4.23 -11.60 3.63
CA ALA A 93 -4.13 -10.84 4.87
C ALA A 93 -4.96 -11.45 6.02
N ALA A 94 -6.20 -11.88 5.74
CA ALA A 94 -7.04 -12.56 6.73
C ALA A 94 -6.43 -13.89 7.22
N THR A 95 -5.79 -14.64 6.32
CA THR A 95 -5.10 -15.90 6.66
C THR A 95 -3.88 -15.64 7.55
N VAL A 96 -3.12 -14.59 7.26
CA VAL A 96 -1.98 -14.15 8.09
C VAL A 96 -2.49 -13.73 9.47
N ASP A 97 -3.53 -12.91 9.53
CA ASP A 97 -4.13 -12.45 10.78
C ASP A 97 -4.64 -13.60 11.64
N GLY A 98 -5.36 -14.57 11.07
CA GLY A 98 -5.86 -15.75 11.79
C GLY A 98 -4.75 -16.67 12.30
N ARG A 99 -3.66 -16.84 11.54
CA ARG A 99 -2.53 -17.72 11.94
C ARG A 99 -1.62 -17.08 12.98
N LEU A 100 -1.34 -15.78 12.84
CA LEU A 100 -0.45 -15.05 13.75
C LEU A 100 -1.21 -14.47 14.94
N GLY A 101 -2.53 -14.26 14.83
CA GLY A 101 -3.34 -13.60 15.86
C GLY A 101 -3.22 -14.26 17.22
N ALA A 102 -3.35 -15.60 17.30
CA ALA A 102 -3.23 -16.32 18.57
C ALA A 102 -1.82 -16.23 19.18
N THR A 103 -0.77 -16.30 18.36
CA THR A 103 0.63 -16.17 18.83
C THR A 103 0.98 -14.76 19.26
N THR A 104 0.51 -13.77 18.50
CA THR A 104 0.73 -12.34 18.77
C THR A 104 -0.06 -11.89 19.99
N PHE A 105 -1.27 -12.43 20.18
CA PHE A 105 -2.08 -12.22 21.38
C PHE A 105 -1.39 -12.81 22.62
N ALA A 106 -0.92 -14.06 22.55
CA ALA A 106 -0.17 -14.67 23.64
C ALA A 106 1.13 -13.90 23.97
N ALA A 107 1.84 -13.41 22.95
CA ALA A 107 3.02 -12.55 23.14
C ALA A 107 2.66 -11.20 23.79
N ALA A 108 1.52 -10.60 23.41
CA ALA A 108 1.04 -9.35 24.01
C ALA A 108 0.62 -9.52 25.48
N LEU A 109 0.15 -10.71 25.88
CA LEU A 109 -0.17 -11.06 27.28
C LEU A 109 1.07 -11.34 28.14
N GLY A 110 2.08 -12.01 27.58
CA GLY A 110 3.31 -12.39 28.31
C GLY A 110 4.29 -11.24 28.49
N ALA A 111 4.35 -10.30 27.55
CA ALA A 111 5.16 -9.10 27.67
C ALA A 111 4.40 -8.04 28.47
N ARG A 112 4.83 -7.78 29.70
CA ARG A 112 4.37 -6.67 30.54
C ARG A 112 4.78 -5.36 29.86
N TYR A 113 4.04 -4.94 28.83
CA TYR A 113 4.40 -3.85 27.93
C TYR A 113 4.30 -2.50 28.66
N ALA A 114 5.40 -2.10 29.26
CA ALA A 114 5.64 -0.74 29.72
C ALA A 114 6.33 0.03 28.56
N GLY A 115 5.54 0.51 27.59
CA GLY A 115 5.99 1.66 26.80
C GLY A 115 6.23 1.53 25.29
N GLY A 116 5.90 0.42 24.62
CA GLY A 116 6.11 0.27 23.15
C GLY A 116 4.85 -0.05 22.32
N LEU A 117 5.00 -0.07 20.98
CA LEU A 117 3.98 -0.53 20.02
C LEU A 117 3.55 -1.97 20.34
N SER A 118 2.23 -2.19 20.49
CA SER A 118 1.68 -3.51 20.76
C SER A 118 1.93 -4.45 19.57
N PRO A 119 2.43 -5.68 19.78
CA PRO A 119 2.60 -6.66 18.71
C PRO A 119 1.33 -6.87 17.86
N LEU A 120 0.14 -6.70 18.45
CA LEU A 120 -1.15 -6.75 17.76
C LEU A 120 -1.34 -5.57 16.79
N ARG A 121 -0.87 -4.38 17.15
CA ARG A 121 -0.92 -3.19 16.29
C ARG A 121 0.04 -3.33 15.11
N ASP A 122 1.22 -3.89 15.34
CA ASP A 122 2.19 -4.15 14.27
C ASP A 122 1.66 -5.22 13.28
N LEU A 123 1.03 -6.27 13.79
CA LEU A 123 0.33 -7.27 12.97
C LEU A 123 -0.78 -6.62 12.13
N ALA A 124 -1.61 -5.77 12.75
CA ALA A 124 -2.67 -5.06 12.05
C ALA A 124 -2.13 -4.13 10.95
N SER A 125 -1.02 -3.42 11.22
CA SER A 125 -0.32 -2.58 10.23
C SER A 125 0.25 -3.41 9.08
N ALA A 126 0.88 -4.56 9.35
CA ALA A 126 1.37 -5.47 8.31
C ALA A 126 0.23 -6.02 7.44
N CYS A 127 -0.88 -6.46 8.07
CA CYS A 127 -2.08 -6.91 7.36
C CYS A 127 -2.73 -5.77 6.55
N ALA A 128 -2.72 -4.53 7.05
CA ALA A 128 -3.17 -3.36 6.29
C ALA A 128 -2.29 -3.09 5.07
N PHE A 129 -0.97 -3.23 5.19
CA PHE A 129 -0.05 -3.10 4.07
C PHE A 129 -0.28 -4.17 3.00
N ILE A 130 -0.48 -5.43 3.38
CA ILE A 130 -0.79 -6.53 2.44
C ILE A 130 -2.09 -6.27 1.67
N ARG A 131 -3.11 -5.70 2.34
CA ARG A 131 -4.38 -5.30 1.71
C ARG A 131 -4.26 -4.06 0.83
N SER A 132 -3.20 -3.28 1.00
CA SER A 132 -3.05 -2.00 0.31
C SER A 132 -2.68 -2.20 -1.16
N ARG A 133 -3.02 -1.19 -1.97
CA ARG A 133 -2.60 -1.15 -3.37
C ARG A 133 -1.09 -0.98 -3.54
N GLY A 134 -0.36 -0.63 -2.46
CA GLY A 134 1.09 -0.45 -2.49
C GLY A 134 1.84 -1.72 -2.87
N VAL A 135 1.37 -2.89 -2.40
CA VAL A 135 1.96 -4.18 -2.77
C VAL A 135 1.81 -4.43 -4.28
N ALA A 136 0.63 -4.18 -4.84
CA ALA A 136 0.42 -4.32 -6.29
C ALA A 136 1.34 -3.39 -7.11
N VAL A 137 1.51 -2.15 -6.67
CA VAL A 137 2.42 -1.18 -7.33
C VAL A 137 3.86 -1.66 -7.34
N LEU A 138 4.34 -2.29 -6.26
CA LEU A 138 5.67 -2.89 -6.19
C LEU A 138 5.85 -4.01 -7.23
N PHE A 139 4.82 -4.82 -7.47
CA PHE A 139 4.84 -5.87 -8.50
C PHE A 139 4.72 -5.31 -9.92
N ASP A 140 4.04 -4.18 -10.10
CA ASP A 140 3.88 -3.52 -11.41
C ASP A 140 5.14 -2.69 -11.78
N LEU A 141 5.93 -2.23 -10.80
CA LEU A 141 7.14 -1.44 -10.97
C LEU A 141 8.18 -1.99 -11.99
N PRO A 142 8.54 -3.30 -11.99
CA PRO A 142 9.49 -3.85 -12.97
C PRO A 142 8.99 -3.78 -14.42
N PHE A 143 7.69 -3.62 -14.66
CA PHE A 143 7.14 -3.48 -16.01
C PHE A 143 7.19 -2.05 -16.53
N ALA A 144 7.34 -1.04 -15.66
CA ALA A 144 7.37 0.36 -16.07
C ALA A 144 8.48 0.67 -17.11
N PRO A 145 9.73 0.18 -16.98
CA PRO A 145 10.75 0.35 -18.02
C PRO A 145 10.38 -0.32 -19.34
N VAL A 146 9.68 -1.47 -19.31
CA VAL A 146 9.22 -2.17 -20.52
C VAL A 146 8.18 -1.32 -21.26
N PHE A 147 7.24 -0.70 -20.55
CA PHE A 147 6.27 0.23 -21.15
C PHE A 147 6.96 1.47 -21.73
N LEU A 148 7.95 2.03 -21.04
CA LEU A 148 8.73 3.16 -21.55
C LEU A 148 9.52 2.79 -22.81
N ALA A 149 10.13 1.60 -22.86
CA ALA A 149 10.82 1.10 -24.05
C ALA A 149 9.85 0.90 -25.22
N LEU A 150 8.67 0.34 -24.98
CA LEU A 150 7.63 0.18 -26.00
C LEU A 150 7.14 1.55 -26.49
N LEU A 151 6.94 2.52 -25.59
CA LEU A 151 6.53 3.88 -25.95
C LEU A 151 7.58 4.59 -26.80
N TYR A 152 8.87 4.39 -26.52
CA TYR A 152 9.95 4.92 -27.34
C TYR A 152 9.92 4.38 -28.78
N LEU A 153 9.62 3.09 -28.95
CA LEU A 153 9.49 2.47 -30.27
C LEU A 153 8.30 3.02 -31.06
N ILE A 154 7.20 3.38 -30.39
CA ILE A 154 6.00 3.94 -31.03
C ILE A 154 6.21 5.42 -31.38
N HIS A 155 6.60 6.25 -30.40
CA HIS A 155 6.72 7.70 -30.60
C HIS A 155 7.80 8.32 -29.69
N PRO A 156 9.03 8.57 -30.19
CA PRO A 156 10.14 9.07 -29.39
C PRO A 156 9.86 10.39 -28.65
N VAL A 157 9.05 11.29 -29.22
CA VAL A 157 8.68 12.55 -28.58
C VAL A 157 7.79 12.32 -27.34
N LEU A 158 6.83 11.39 -27.41
CA LEU A 158 5.96 11.06 -26.29
C LEU A 158 6.75 10.36 -25.18
N PHE A 159 7.77 9.58 -25.54
CA PHE A 159 8.71 9.02 -24.59
C PHE A 159 9.44 10.10 -23.78
N TRP A 160 10.04 11.12 -24.43
CA TRP A 160 10.74 12.17 -23.69
C TRP A 160 9.79 12.98 -22.79
N LEU A 161 8.58 13.25 -23.26
CA LEU A 161 7.56 13.94 -22.47
C LEU A 161 7.13 13.13 -21.24
N THR A 162 6.83 11.84 -21.42
CA THR A 162 6.43 10.95 -20.32
C THR A 162 7.57 10.69 -19.35
N LEU A 163 8.81 10.55 -19.84
CA LEU A 163 10.00 10.39 -19.01
C LEU A 163 10.24 11.63 -18.13
N ALA A 164 10.16 12.83 -18.72
CA ALA A 164 10.27 14.08 -17.97
C ALA A 164 9.18 14.20 -16.90
N GLY A 165 7.94 13.85 -17.25
CA GLY A 165 6.82 13.80 -16.30
C GLY A 165 7.02 12.79 -15.18
N ALA A 166 7.51 11.59 -15.48
CA ALA A 166 7.80 10.54 -14.50
C ALA A 166 8.91 10.97 -13.53
N VAL A 167 9.98 11.60 -14.04
CA VAL A 167 11.06 12.15 -13.20
C VAL A 167 10.55 13.26 -12.31
N LEU A 168 9.72 14.18 -12.83
CA LEU A 168 9.14 15.26 -12.03
C LEU A 168 8.20 14.73 -10.93
N LEU A 169 7.38 13.73 -11.24
CA LEU A 169 6.55 13.04 -10.23
C LEU A 169 7.41 12.33 -9.18
N LEU A 170 8.49 11.67 -9.59
CA LEU A 170 9.42 11.02 -8.68
C LEU A 170 10.06 12.04 -7.72
N LEU A 171 10.52 13.18 -8.25
CA LEU A 171 11.08 14.27 -7.44
C LEU A 171 10.04 14.80 -6.44
N LEU A 172 8.79 14.94 -6.85
CA LEU A 172 7.71 15.39 -5.97
C LEU A 172 7.41 14.38 -4.86
N VAL A 173 7.43 13.08 -5.16
CA VAL A 173 7.27 12.00 -4.17
C VAL A 173 8.45 11.98 -3.19
N VAL A 174 9.68 12.12 -3.69
CA VAL A 174 10.89 12.18 -2.86
C VAL A 174 10.83 13.42 -1.97
N ALA A 175 10.50 14.60 -2.50
CA ALA A 175 10.33 15.83 -1.73
C ALA A 175 9.26 15.68 -0.64
N ASN A 176 8.13 15.06 -0.95
CA ASN A 176 7.08 14.74 0.02
C ASN A 176 7.63 13.87 1.16
N GLN A 177 8.35 12.79 0.84
CA GLN A 177 8.91 11.90 1.84
C GLN A 177 10.00 12.56 2.68
N LEU A 178 10.85 13.42 2.13
CA LEU A 178 11.84 14.18 2.90
C LEU A 178 11.17 15.23 3.80
N ALA A 179 10.15 15.92 3.30
CA ALA A 179 9.43 16.95 4.04
C ALA A 179 8.63 16.37 5.22
N ILE A 180 8.06 15.17 5.04
CA ILE A 180 7.11 14.58 6.00
C ILE A 180 7.72 13.47 6.84
N GLY A 181 8.67 12.70 6.31
CA GLY A 181 9.12 11.44 6.92
C GLY A 181 9.64 11.57 8.35
N ARG A 182 10.31 12.68 8.69
CA ARG A 182 10.74 12.95 10.09
C ARG A 182 9.56 13.28 11.00
N ASN A 183 8.55 13.97 10.47
CA ASN A 183 7.41 14.46 11.21
C ASN A 183 6.38 13.35 11.48
N ASP A 184 6.19 12.42 10.54
CA ASP A 184 5.33 11.25 10.70
C ASP A 184 5.85 10.28 11.76
N ALA A 185 7.16 9.98 11.76
CA ALA A 185 7.77 9.14 12.78
C ALA A 185 7.63 9.76 14.19
N LEU A 186 7.81 11.08 14.28
CA LEU A 186 7.64 11.85 15.51
C LEU A 186 6.17 11.92 15.96
N SER A 187 5.22 11.94 15.03
CA SER A 187 3.78 11.94 15.28
C SER A 187 3.33 10.58 15.81
N ALA A 188 3.77 9.50 15.17
CA ALA A 188 3.52 8.13 15.62
C ALA A 188 4.03 7.88 17.04
N GLY A 189 5.22 8.41 17.38
CA GLY A 189 5.76 8.36 18.74
C GLY A 189 4.91 9.11 19.77
N ARG A 190 4.41 10.31 19.43
CA ARG A 190 3.57 11.12 20.34
C ARG A 190 2.16 10.55 20.49
N SER A 191 1.57 10.01 19.42
CA SER A 191 0.31 9.26 19.50
C SER A 191 0.45 8.00 20.38
N ALA A 192 1.62 7.36 20.39
CA ALA A 192 1.88 6.24 21.29
C ALA A 192 1.93 6.67 22.76
N VAL A 193 2.51 7.84 23.06
CA VAL A 193 2.51 8.41 24.42
C VAL A 193 1.09 8.74 24.89
N ALA A 194 0.26 9.34 24.03
CA ALA A 194 -1.14 9.62 24.35
C ALA A 194 -1.94 8.33 24.65
N ALA A 195 -1.74 7.28 23.86
CA ALA A 195 -2.37 5.97 24.08
C ALA A 195 -1.90 5.29 25.39
N GLN A 196 -0.64 5.48 25.77
CA GLN A 196 -0.13 4.96 27.05
C GLN A 196 -0.73 5.70 28.25
N ALA A 197 -0.88 7.02 28.15
CA ALA A 197 -1.52 7.82 29.20
C ALA A 197 -2.98 7.39 29.41
N GLU A 198 -3.72 7.16 28.32
CA GLU A 198 -5.08 6.62 28.36
C GLU A 198 -5.15 5.28 29.12
N GLN A 199 -4.28 4.33 28.78
CA GLN A 199 -4.23 3.02 29.46
C GLN A 199 -3.84 3.13 30.94
N ALA A 200 -2.98 4.09 31.30
CA ALA A 200 -2.61 4.34 32.70
C ALA A 200 -3.78 4.93 33.50
N PHE A 201 -4.53 5.86 32.91
CA PHE A 201 -5.71 6.44 33.54
C PHE A 201 -6.88 5.44 33.62
N ALA A 202 -7.11 4.64 32.58
CA ALA A 202 -8.14 3.60 32.56
C ALA A 202 -7.91 2.53 33.64
N ARG A 203 -6.65 2.11 33.85
CA ARG A 203 -6.30 1.14 34.91
C ARG A 203 -6.54 1.67 36.33
N ASN A 204 -6.46 2.98 36.53
CA ASN A 204 -6.63 3.63 37.84
C ASN A 204 -7.92 4.47 37.90
N ALA A 205 -8.91 4.14 37.07
CA ALA A 205 -10.11 4.98 36.89
C ALA A 205 -10.90 5.15 38.19
N ASP A 206 -11.01 4.11 39.01
CA ASP A 206 -11.78 4.17 40.26
C ASP A 206 -11.06 5.03 41.32
N THR A 207 -9.72 4.96 41.38
CA THR A 207 -8.91 5.84 42.23
C THR A 207 -9.00 7.30 41.77
N LEU A 208 -8.94 7.55 40.46
CA LEU A 208 -9.09 8.89 39.88
C LEU A 208 -10.48 9.48 40.14
N ARG A 209 -11.54 8.66 40.08
CA ARG A 209 -12.91 9.05 40.45
C ARG A 209 -13.04 9.33 41.94
N ALA A 210 -12.49 8.47 42.79
CA ALA A 210 -12.52 8.63 44.24
C ALA A 210 -11.80 9.90 44.72
N MET A 211 -10.72 10.31 44.04
CA MET A 211 -9.99 11.54 44.32
C MET A 211 -10.55 12.79 43.61
N GLY A 212 -11.61 12.67 42.81
CA GLY A 212 -12.16 13.80 42.03
C GLY A 212 -11.21 14.34 40.94
N MET A 213 -10.21 13.56 40.53
CA MET A 213 -9.12 14.01 39.64
C MET A 213 -9.37 13.74 38.15
N VAL A 214 -10.56 13.27 37.77
CA VAL A 214 -10.91 12.89 36.39
C VAL A 214 -10.69 14.05 35.41
N GLU A 215 -11.09 15.27 35.78
CA GLU A 215 -10.96 16.44 34.93
C GLU A 215 -9.51 16.94 34.78
N ASN A 216 -8.67 16.67 35.79
CA ASN A 216 -7.23 16.92 35.68
C ASN A 216 -6.55 15.86 34.79
N ALA A 217 -6.91 14.58 34.94
CA ALA A 217 -6.41 13.50 34.08
C ALA A 217 -6.82 13.72 32.61
N ALA A 218 -8.06 14.13 32.36
CA ALA A 218 -8.55 14.49 31.03
C ALA A 218 -7.76 15.65 30.40
N ARG A 219 -7.42 16.70 31.18
CA ARG A 219 -6.57 17.81 30.71
C ARG A 219 -5.13 17.38 30.42
N VAL A 220 -4.56 16.45 31.17
CA VAL A 220 -3.21 15.92 30.91
C VAL A 220 -3.21 15.07 29.64
N TRP A 221 -4.15 14.13 29.50
CA TRP A 221 -4.33 13.34 28.28
C TRP A 221 -4.59 14.23 27.06
N GLY A 222 -5.48 15.21 27.19
CA GLY A 222 -5.84 16.14 26.12
C GLY A 222 -4.65 16.95 25.59
N ARG A 223 -3.68 17.31 26.44
CA ARG A 223 -2.43 17.94 26.01
C ARG A 223 -1.58 17.03 25.13
N HIS A 224 -1.39 15.76 25.53
CA HIS A 224 -0.66 14.79 24.73
C HIS A 224 -1.33 14.49 23.38
N VAL A 225 -2.67 14.46 23.37
CA VAL A 225 -3.46 14.31 22.13
C VAL A 225 -3.32 15.55 21.24
N ALA A 226 -3.43 16.75 21.80
CA ALA A 226 -3.27 17.99 21.05
C ALA A 226 -1.89 18.10 20.39
N ASP A 227 -0.81 17.79 21.12
CA ASP A 227 0.55 17.81 20.58
C ASP A 227 0.73 16.79 19.44
N ALA A 228 0.14 15.59 19.57
CA ALA A 228 0.17 14.58 18.52
C ALA A 228 -0.66 15.01 17.29
N LEU A 229 -1.81 15.66 17.51
CA LEU A 229 -2.70 16.16 16.46
C LEU A 229 -2.06 17.28 15.65
N VAL A 230 -1.39 18.25 16.28
CA VAL A 230 -0.71 19.34 15.56
C VAL A 230 0.37 18.80 14.61
N LEU A 231 1.13 17.79 15.06
CA LEU A 231 2.19 17.19 14.26
C LEU A 231 1.62 16.33 13.12
N HIS A 232 0.53 15.61 13.38
CA HIS A 232 -0.20 14.86 12.38
C HIS A 232 -0.85 15.78 11.34
N ASP A 233 -1.49 16.87 11.77
CA ASP A 233 -2.16 17.84 10.88
C ASP A 233 -1.17 18.52 9.94
N ARG A 234 0.00 18.92 10.44
CA ARG A 234 1.07 19.49 9.61
C ARG A 234 1.55 18.50 8.55
N SER A 235 1.69 17.23 8.92
CA SER A 235 2.11 16.15 8.03
C SER A 235 1.03 15.81 7.00
N ALA A 236 -0.24 15.73 7.44
CA ALA A 236 -1.39 15.49 6.59
C ALA A 236 -1.61 16.62 5.58
N SER A 237 -1.47 17.88 6.02
CA SER A 237 -1.59 19.06 5.17
C SER A 237 -0.49 19.11 4.11
N ALA A 238 0.76 18.86 4.49
CA ALA A 238 1.84 18.73 3.52
C ALA A 238 1.55 17.61 2.50
N ASN A 239 1.16 16.43 2.96
CA ASN A 239 0.85 15.29 2.09
C ASN A 239 -0.31 15.60 1.13
N ALA A 240 -1.32 16.35 1.59
CA ALA A 240 -2.45 16.79 0.77
C ALA A 240 -1.99 17.73 -0.36
N ILE A 241 -1.11 18.69 -0.07
CA ILE A 241 -0.54 19.60 -1.07
C ILE A 241 0.27 18.82 -2.11
N PHE A 242 1.18 17.94 -1.69
CA PHE A 242 1.98 17.13 -2.60
C PHE A 242 1.14 16.16 -3.44
N SER A 243 0.11 15.55 -2.84
CA SER A 243 -0.85 14.69 -3.54
C SER A 243 -1.67 15.48 -4.58
N GLY A 244 -2.13 16.68 -4.22
CA GLY A 244 -2.83 17.60 -5.12
C GLY A 244 -1.96 18.01 -6.31
N ALA A 245 -0.72 18.43 -6.05
CA ALA A 245 0.26 18.76 -7.09
C ALA A 245 0.56 17.56 -8.01
N SER A 246 0.71 16.36 -7.45
CA SER A 246 0.91 15.12 -8.22
C SER A 246 -0.28 14.79 -9.14
N ARG A 247 -1.51 15.11 -8.69
CA ARG A 247 -2.72 14.91 -9.49
C ARG A 247 -2.81 15.93 -10.62
N ALA A 248 -2.59 17.21 -10.31
CA ALA A 248 -2.58 18.28 -11.30
C ALA A 248 -1.52 18.03 -12.38
N LEU A 249 -0.29 17.66 -11.98
CA LEU A 249 0.78 17.33 -12.92
C LEU A 249 0.42 16.15 -13.83
N ARG A 250 -0.20 15.10 -13.30
CA ARG A 250 -0.68 13.99 -14.13
C ARG A 250 -1.72 14.44 -15.17
N MET A 251 -2.67 15.28 -14.78
CA MET A 251 -3.68 15.81 -15.71
C MET A 251 -3.03 16.71 -16.78
N MET A 252 -2.06 17.54 -16.41
CA MET A 252 -1.30 18.35 -17.36
C MET A 252 -0.48 17.49 -18.33
N LEU A 253 0.15 16.42 -17.85
CA LEU A 253 0.87 15.47 -18.70
C LEU A 253 -0.09 14.76 -19.67
N GLN A 254 -1.28 14.35 -19.23
CA GLN A 254 -2.29 13.76 -20.10
C GLN A 254 -2.72 14.72 -21.20
N LEU A 255 -2.95 16.00 -20.87
CA LEU A 255 -3.29 17.03 -21.84
C LEU A 255 -2.14 17.29 -22.82
N ALA A 256 -0.90 17.36 -22.33
CA ALA A 256 0.29 17.55 -23.16
C ALA A 256 0.53 16.37 -24.11
N ILE A 257 0.29 15.14 -23.66
CA ILE A 257 0.35 13.93 -24.51
C ILE A 257 -0.70 14.01 -25.61
N LEU A 258 -1.93 14.42 -25.28
CA LEU A 258 -3.00 14.57 -26.26
C LEU A 258 -2.68 15.67 -27.28
N GLY A 259 -2.10 16.78 -26.83
CA GLY A 259 -1.72 17.91 -27.68
C GLY A 259 -0.47 17.64 -28.53
N ALA A 260 0.48 16.84 -28.06
CA ALA A 260 1.67 16.44 -28.81
C ALA A 260 1.41 15.26 -29.76
N GLY A 261 0.34 14.50 -29.53
CA GLY A 261 -0.09 13.41 -30.39
C GLY A 261 -1.16 13.79 -31.43
N ALA A 262 -1.62 15.05 -31.44
CA ALA A 262 -2.47 15.64 -32.46
C ALA A 262 -1.62 16.22 -33.60
#